data_AF-A0A525WAF7-F1
#
_entry.id   AF-A0A525WAF7-F1
#
_cell.length_a   1.000
_cell.length_b   1.000
_cell.length_c   1.000
_cell.angle_alpha   90.00
_cell.angle_beta   90.00
_cell.angle_gamma   90.00
#
_symmetry.space_group_name_H-M   'P 1'
#
loop_
_entity.id
_entity.type
_entity.pdbx_description
1 polymer ?
#
loop_
_entity_poly.entity_id
_entity_poly.type
_entity_poly.pdbx_seq_one_letter_code
_entity_poly.pdbx_strand_id
1 'polypeptide(L)'
;MRGEFMGIWLETWREIWEPLSSQDGAPDDMFCEIYRELAGALKIKLKPEVLADVIDDPARSRDSLRATSPDDLAGEREVMKFFERTHEALEDLAGDTFSNAYFNLLTVFIDKYSLRYDLRRPCLLCPTLPGMFASLVRDLRGVTSQDAHLDSLMKEFENAIRDLRIDCSDGRIKTCIQKQVNLLEAIGRVFPGVTGTTLGAICDQVGTWPHDKLKVAIKDLYGFTCDYPGIRHGGTPANALRAIEMRDMIAISILLAGFTPYLTDQLNADSMYRGR
;
A
#
# COMPACT_ATOMS: atom_id res chain seq x y z
N MET A 1 -7.94 1.43 7.62
CA MET A 1 -7.91 0.09 7.01
C MET A 1 -6.74 0.08 6.02
N ARG A 2 -5.88 -0.95 6.03
CA ARG A 2 -4.63 -0.97 5.23
C ARG A 2 -4.83 -1.39 3.77
N GLY A 3 -6.04 -1.79 3.39
CA GLY A 3 -6.32 -2.42 2.10
C GLY A 3 -5.59 -3.75 1.94
N GLU A 4 -5.24 -4.41 3.05
CA GLU A 4 -4.43 -5.62 3.13
C GLU A 4 -5.25 -6.74 3.78
N PHE A 5 -5.04 -7.99 3.36
CA PHE A 5 -5.75 -9.17 3.87
C PHE A 5 -5.58 -9.34 5.37
N MET A 6 -4.38 -9.12 5.90
CA MET A 6 -4.09 -9.20 7.34
C MET A 6 -5.06 -8.36 8.19
N GLY A 7 -5.44 -7.17 7.70
CA GLY A 7 -6.32 -6.25 8.43
C GLY A 7 -7.79 -6.69 8.48
N ILE A 8 -8.19 -7.68 7.68
CA ILE A 8 -9.55 -8.19 7.57
C ILE A 8 -9.59 -9.73 7.55
N TRP A 9 -8.53 -10.39 8.04
CA TRP A 9 -8.37 -11.84 7.95
C TRP A 9 -9.58 -12.61 8.51
N LEU A 10 -10.14 -12.14 9.63
CA LEU A 10 -11.30 -12.77 10.27
C LEU A 10 -12.55 -12.76 9.38
N GLU A 11 -12.66 -11.81 8.46
CA GLU A 11 -13.78 -11.74 7.51
C GLU A 11 -13.67 -12.80 6.41
N THR A 12 -12.47 -13.35 6.15
CA THR A 12 -12.26 -14.40 5.13
C THR A 12 -13.10 -15.64 5.43
N TRP A 13 -13.36 -15.93 6.71
CA TRP A 13 -14.22 -17.04 7.11
C TRP A 13 -15.62 -16.91 6.56
N ARG A 14 -16.32 -15.81 6.90
CA ARG A 14 -17.72 -15.60 6.52
C ARG A 14 -17.87 -15.36 5.01
N GLU A 15 -16.87 -14.74 4.40
CA GLU A 15 -17.00 -14.20 3.04
C GLU A 15 -16.40 -15.12 1.97
N ILE A 16 -15.49 -16.03 2.33
CA ILE A 16 -14.83 -16.95 1.40
C ILE A 16 -15.05 -18.39 1.84
N TRP A 17 -14.58 -18.77 3.03
CA TRP A 17 -14.47 -20.19 3.40
C TRP A 17 -15.83 -20.85 3.66
N GLU A 18 -16.71 -20.19 4.40
CA GLU A 18 -18.06 -20.68 4.69
C GLU A 18 -18.92 -20.79 3.41
N PRO A 19 -19.00 -19.76 2.54
CA PRO A 19 -19.68 -19.86 1.25
C PRO A 19 -19.10 -20.92 0.31
N LEU A 20 -17.77 -21.11 0.29
CA LEU A 20 -17.13 -22.10 -0.55
C LEU A 20 -17.44 -23.53 -0.09
N SER A 21 -17.42 -23.78 1.23
CA SER A 21 -17.77 -25.09 1.80
C SER A 21 -19.25 -25.46 1.66
N SER A 22 -20.10 -24.47 1.37
CA SER A 22 -21.54 -24.67 1.16
C SER A 22 -21.90 -24.87 -0.32
N GLN A 23 -20.91 -24.88 -1.23
CA GLN A 23 -21.15 -25.15 -2.65
C GLN A 23 -21.50 -26.62 -2.87
N ASP A 24 -22.38 -26.88 -3.84
CA ASP A 24 -22.69 -28.23 -4.28
C ASP A 24 -21.42 -28.90 -4.84
N GLY A 25 -21.05 -30.05 -4.27
CA GLY A 25 -19.84 -30.78 -4.67
C GLY A 25 -18.55 -30.33 -3.98
N ALA A 26 -18.63 -29.54 -2.91
CA ALA A 26 -17.47 -29.25 -2.06
C ALA A 26 -16.88 -30.57 -1.50
N PRO A 27 -15.57 -30.82 -1.69
CA PRO A 27 -14.92 -32.02 -1.14
C PRO A 27 -14.88 -32.00 0.38
N ASP A 28 -15.08 -33.18 1.00
CA ASP A 28 -15.04 -33.34 2.45
C ASP A 28 -13.66 -32.95 3.04
N ASP A 29 -12.58 -33.15 2.28
CA ASP A 29 -11.19 -32.89 2.64
C ASP A 29 -10.67 -31.50 2.20
N MET A 30 -11.52 -30.61 1.67
CA MET A 30 -11.07 -29.28 1.19
C MET A 30 -10.32 -28.49 2.27
N PHE A 31 -10.74 -28.59 3.53
CA PHE A 31 -10.12 -27.87 4.63
C PHE A 31 -8.74 -28.42 4.97
N CYS A 32 -8.49 -29.71 4.72
CA CYS A 32 -7.17 -30.31 4.87
C CYS A 32 -6.17 -29.67 3.89
N GLU A 33 -6.56 -29.51 2.63
CA GLU A 33 -5.75 -28.85 1.60
C GLU A 33 -5.57 -27.35 1.89
N ILE A 34 -6.64 -26.64 2.26
CA ILE A 34 -6.55 -25.21 2.61
C ILE A 34 -5.63 -25.01 3.82
N TYR A 35 -5.75 -25.83 4.86
CA TYR A 35 -4.92 -25.69 6.06
C TYR A 35 -3.45 -26.05 5.78
N ARG A 36 -3.19 -27.03 4.90
CA ARG A 36 -1.84 -27.36 4.43
C ARG A 36 -1.17 -26.14 3.81
N GLU A 37 -1.88 -25.40 2.96
CA GLU A 37 -1.35 -24.16 2.38
C GLU A 37 -1.21 -23.04 3.43
N LEU A 38 -2.17 -22.91 4.35
CA LEU A 38 -2.12 -21.92 5.42
C LEU A 38 -0.90 -22.10 6.33
N ALA A 39 -0.48 -23.35 6.60
CA ALA A 39 0.73 -23.62 7.38
C ALA A 39 1.98 -22.95 6.77
N GLY A 40 2.00 -22.80 5.44
CA GLY A 40 3.00 -22.02 4.71
C GLY A 40 3.00 -20.52 5.04
N ALA A 41 1.87 -19.96 5.45
CA ALA A 41 1.70 -18.56 5.84
C ALA A 41 1.78 -18.28 7.35
N LEU A 42 1.82 -19.31 8.20
CA LEU A 42 1.99 -19.13 9.65
C LEU A 42 3.39 -18.60 10.00
N LYS A 43 3.43 -17.70 10.99
CA LYS A 43 4.66 -17.13 11.58
C LYS A 43 5.48 -18.20 12.29
N ILE A 44 4.83 -19.04 13.09
CA ILE A 44 5.45 -20.19 13.75
C ILE A 44 5.16 -21.42 12.90
N LYS A 45 6.22 -22.05 12.38
CA LYS A 45 6.07 -23.28 11.60
C LYS A 45 5.72 -24.44 12.52
N LEU A 46 4.63 -25.12 12.18
CA LEU A 46 4.24 -26.36 12.82
C LEU A 46 5.29 -27.43 12.52
N LYS A 47 5.54 -28.31 13.50
CA LYS A 47 6.34 -29.51 13.26
C LYS A 47 5.59 -30.43 12.30
N PRO A 48 6.29 -31.22 11.46
CA PRO A 48 5.65 -32.09 10.48
C PRO A 48 4.60 -33.03 11.09
N GLU A 49 4.85 -33.56 12.28
CA GLU A 49 3.94 -34.50 12.96
C GLU A 49 2.64 -33.79 13.39
N VAL A 50 2.76 -32.56 13.91
CA VAL A 50 1.61 -31.76 14.33
C VAL A 50 0.79 -31.31 13.12
N LEU A 51 1.45 -31.00 12.00
CA LEU A 51 0.76 -30.64 10.78
C LEU A 51 -0.02 -31.83 10.22
N ALA A 52 0.60 -33.02 10.15
CA ALA A 52 -0.05 -34.26 9.71
C ALA A 52 -1.32 -34.55 10.54
N ASP A 53 -1.20 -34.48 11.87
CA ASP A 53 -2.31 -34.66 12.81
C ASP A 53 -3.51 -33.71 12.57
N VAL A 54 -3.27 -32.54 11.97
CA VAL A 54 -4.34 -31.57 11.64
C VAL A 54 -4.92 -31.87 10.26
N ILE A 55 -4.08 -32.07 9.25
CA ILE A 55 -4.51 -32.25 7.84
C ILE A 55 -5.08 -33.64 7.55
N ASP A 56 -4.93 -34.61 8.46
CA ASP A 56 -5.58 -35.93 8.35
C ASP A 56 -7.03 -35.94 8.88
N ASP A 57 -7.49 -34.85 9.49
CA ASP A 57 -8.85 -34.69 10.04
C ASP A 57 -9.52 -33.41 9.48
N PRO A 58 -10.54 -33.55 8.60
CA PRO A 58 -11.24 -32.41 8.04
C PRO A 58 -11.87 -31.46 9.05
N ALA A 59 -12.45 -31.98 10.14
CA ALA A 59 -13.07 -31.15 11.16
C ALA A 59 -12.01 -30.35 11.92
N ARG A 60 -10.89 -30.99 12.26
CA ARG A 60 -9.77 -30.34 12.93
C ARG A 60 -9.10 -29.29 12.05
N SER A 61 -8.92 -29.57 10.76
CA SER A 61 -8.40 -28.61 9.78
C SER A 61 -9.31 -27.39 9.67
N ARG A 62 -10.63 -27.61 9.58
CA ARG A 62 -11.63 -26.55 9.54
C ARG A 62 -11.58 -25.66 10.78
N ASP A 63 -11.56 -26.26 11.97
CA ASP A 63 -11.51 -25.53 13.24
C ASP A 63 -10.19 -24.77 13.41
N SER A 64 -9.07 -25.37 12.98
CA SER A 64 -7.74 -24.73 13.04
C SER A 64 -7.64 -23.55 12.08
N LEU A 65 -8.18 -23.67 10.85
CA LEU A 65 -8.28 -22.56 9.91
C LEU A 65 -9.12 -21.42 10.51
N ARG A 66 -10.29 -21.73 11.07
CA ARG A 66 -11.20 -20.74 11.68
C ARG A 66 -10.60 -20.03 12.89
N ALA A 67 -9.82 -20.75 13.69
CA ALA A 67 -9.19 -20.22 14.91
C ALA A 67 -7.96 -19.35 14.63
N THR A 68 -7.41 -19.40 13.40
CA THR A 68 -6.21 -18.63 13.04
C THR A 68 -6.49 -17.13 13.10
N SER A 69 -5.71 -16.41 13.90
CA SER A 69 -5.78 -14.96 14.04
C SER A 69 -4.77 -14.23 13.13
N PRO A 70 -4.95 -12.92 12.88
CA PRO A 70 -3.95 -12.13 12.17
C PRO A 70 -2.55 -12.19 12.81
N ASP A 71 -2.44 -12.35 14.13
CA ASP A 71 -1.15 -12.36 14.84
C ASP A 71 -0.36 -13.67 14.65
N ASP A 72 -1.05 -14.72 14.18
CA ASP A 72 -0.44 -16.03 13.87
C ASP A 72 0.24 -16.04 12.49
N LEU A 73 -0.04 -15.06 11.64
CA LEU A 73 0.40 -14.99 10.25
C LEU A 73 1.77 -14.32 10.13
N ALA A 74 2.58 -14.81 9.18
CA ALA A 74 3.95 -14.33 8.97
C ALA A 74 4.03 -12.94 8.34
N GLY A 75 2.95 -12.49 7.68
CA GLY A 75 2.86 -11.19 7.01
C GLY A 75 1.99 -11.26 5.76
N GLU A 76 1.68 -10.10 5.19
CA GLU A 76 0.78 -9.93 4.05
C GLU A 76 1.25 -10.73 2.83
N ARG A 77 2.57 -10.75 2.59
CA ARG A 77 3.17 -11.45 1.46
C ARG A 77 2.93 -12.97 1.50
N GLU A 78 3.03 -13.57 2.68
CA GLU A 78 2.80 -15.02 2.81
C GLU A 78 1.32 -15.35 2.75
N VAL A 79 0.46 -14.45 3.25
CA VAL A 79 -1.00 -14.56 3.11
C VAL A 79 -1.42 -14.51 1.63
N MET A 80 -0.85 -13.61 0.83
CA MET A 80 -1.11 -13.57 -0.62
C MET A 80 -0.75 -14.90 -1.27
N LYS A 81 0.45 -15.44 -1.02
CA LYS A 81 0.87 -16.74 -1.56
C LYS A 81 -0.07 -17.86 -1.12
N PHE A 82 -0.57 -17.82 0.11
CA PHE A 82 -1.56 -18.78 0.58
C PHE A 82 -2.83 -18.73 -0.27
N PHE A 83 -3.38 -17.54 -0.56
CA PHE A 83 -4.55 -17.43 -1.44
C PHE A 83 -4.27 -17.94 -2.86
N GLU A 84 -3.11 -17.61 -3.43
CA GLU A 84 -2.72 -18.06 -4.76
C GLU A 84 -2.57 -19.59 -4.84
N ARG A 85 -1.87 -20.20 -3.87
CA ARG A 85 -1.68 -21.66 -3.80
C ARG A 85 -2.93 -22.43 -3.43
N THR A 86 -3.81 -21.84 -2.63
CA THR A 86 -5.12 -22.44 -2.32
C THR A 86 -5.90 -22.67 -3.60
N HIS A 87 -5.85 -21.74 -4.57
CA HIS A 87 -6.51 -21.98 -5.86
C HIS A 87 -5.96 -23.22 -6.58
N GLU A 88 -4.65 -23.36 -6.66
CA GLU A 88 -3.98 -24.52 -7.29
C GLU A 88 -4.37 -25.83 -6.58
N ALA A 89 -4.30 -25.85 -5.24
CA ALA A 89 -4.71 -27.02 -4.46
C ALA A 89 -6.19 -27.39 -4.66
N LEU A 90 -7.08 -26.39 -4.76
CA LEU A 90 -8.51 -26.64 -5.01
C LEU A 90 -8.79 -27.09 -6.45
N GLU A 91 -8.02 -26.62 -7.43
CA GLU A 91 -8.11 -27.07 -8.82
C GLU A 91 -7.68 -28.54 -8.94
N ASP A 92 -6.60 -28.93 -8.27
CA ASP A 92 -6.14 -30.32 -8.22
C ASP A 92 -7.13 -31.24 -7.48
N LEU A 93 -7.77 -30.73 -6.42
CA LEU A 93 -8.70 -31.51 -5.59
C LEU A 93 -10.07 -31.73 -6.27
N ALA A 94 -10.65 -30.68 -6.85
CA ALA A 94 -12.05 -30.67 -7.26
C ALA A 94 -12.29 -30.12 -8.68
N GLY A 95 -11.21 -29.80 -9.41
CA GLY A 95 -11.27 -29.30 -10.78
C GLY A 95 -11.65 -27.83 -10.92
N ASP A 96 -11.64 -27.37 -12.17
CA ASP A 96 -11.79 -25.97 -12.57
C ASP A 96 -13.10 -25.32 -12.09
N THR A 97 -14.21 -26.05 -12.03
CA THR A 97 -15.48 -25.48 -11.56
C THR A 97 -15.39 -25.00 -10.11
N PHE A 98 -14.76 -25.78 -9.23
CA PHE A 98 -14.66 -25.46 -7.81
C PHE A 98 -13.61 -24.38 -7.53
N SER A 99 -12.44 -24.47 -8.19
CA SER A 99 -11.41 -23.42 -8.10
C SER A 99 -11.91 -22.08 -8.65
N ASN A 100 -12.73 -22.08 -9.71
CA ASN A 100 -13.40 -20.86 -10.20
C ASN A 100 -14.39 -20.28 -9.19
N ALA A 101 -15.11 -21.10 -8.42
CA ALA A 101 -16.00 -20.60 -7.36
C ALA A 101 -15.19 -19.87 -6.28
N TYR A 102 -14.04 -20.44 -5.88
CA TYR A 102 -13.10 -19.78 -4.98
C TYR A 102 -12.55 -18.46 -5.56
N PHE A 103 -12.12 -18.45 -6.83
CA PHE A 103 -11.64 -17.25 -7.52
C PHE A 103 -12.69 -16.12 -7.47
N ASN A 104 -13.95 -16.45 -7.74
CA ASN A 104 -15.04 -15.47 -7.73
C ASN A 104 -15.31 -14.92 -6.32
N LEU A 105 -15.29 -15.77 -5.29
CA LEU A 105 -15.42 -15.33 -3.89
C LEU A 105 -14.27 -14.41 -3.49
N LEU A 106 -13.03 -14.76 -3.85
CA LEU A 106 -11.86 -13.93 -3.58
C LEU A 106 -11.93 -12.59 -4.32
N THR A 107 -12.42 -12.56 -5.57
CA THR A 107 -12.65 -11.33 -6.33
C THR A 107 -13.64 -10.41 -5.63
N VAL A 108 -14.82 -10.94 -5.25
CA VAL A 108 -15.85 -10.18 -4.54
C VAL A 108 -15.33 -9.67 -3.19
N PHE A 109 -14.54 -10.47 -2.49
CA PHE A 109 -13.91 -10.09 -1.23
C PHE A 109 -12.94 -8.92 -1.39
N ILE A 110 -12.06 -8.98 -2.40
CA ILE A 110 -11.11 -7.91 -2.73
C ILE A 110 -11.86 -6.60 -3.02
N ASP A 111 -12.90 -6.65 -3.83
CA ASP A 111 -13.70 -5.47 -4.18
C ASP A 111 -14.44 -4.91 -2.96
N LYS A 112 -15.12 -5.77 -2.20
CA LYS A 112 -15.94 -5.41 -1.03
C LYS A 112 -15.13 -4.65 0.02
N TYR A 113 -13.90 -5.08 0.29
CA TYR A 113 -13.04 -4.44 1.28
C TYR A 113 -12.03 -3.45 0.67
N SER A 114 -12.15 -3.17 -0.64
CA SER A 114 -11.25 -2.28 -1.38
C SER A 114 -9.78 -2.62 -1.13
N LEU A 115 -9.46 -3.91 -1.22
CA LEU A 115 -8.10 -4.39 -1.05
C LEU A 115 -7.21 -3.86 -2.18
N ARG A 116 -5.92 -3.79 -1.90
CA ARG A 116 -4.92 -3.18 -2.77
C ARG A 116 -4.51 -4.05 -3.96
N TYR A 117 -5.26 -5.11 -4.25
CA TYR A 117 -4.91 -6.14 -5.23
C TYR A 117 -5.94 -6.20 -6.35
N ASP A 118 -5.47 -6.61 -7.52
CA ASP A 118 -6.27 -7.02 -8.66
C ASP A 118 -6.02 -8.52 -8.87
N LEU A 119 -7.10 -9.31 -8.91
CA LEU A 119 -7.00 -10.76 -9.05
C LEU A 119 -6.98 -11.16 -10.52
N ARG A 120 -5.91 -11.80 -10.96
CA ARG A 120 -5.70 -12.25 -12.34
C ARG A 120 -5.76 -13.76 -12.43
N ARG A 121 -6.21 -14.28 -13.58
CA ARG A 121 -6.24 -15.73 -13.83
C ARG A 121 -4.82 -16.31 -13.97
N PRO A 122 -4.56 -17.55 -13.50
CA PRO A 122 -5.53 -18.45 -12.85
C PRO A 122 -5.89 -18.02 -11.42
N CYS A 123 -4.95 -17.56 -10.60
CA CYS A 123 -5.21 -16.88 -9.32
C CYS A 123 -3.93 -16.17 -8.87
N LEU A 124 -3.70 -14.95 -9.35
CA LEU A 124 -2.53 -14.13 -9.04
C LEU A 124 -2.97 -12.78 -8.49
N LEU A 125 -2.48 -12.43 -7.31
CA LEU A 125 -2.79 -11.19 -6.62
C LEU A 125 -1.76 -10.12 -7.00
N CYS A 126 -2.16 -9.25 -7.92
CA CYS A 126 -1.31 -8.18 -8.43
C CYS A 126 -1.56 -6.88 -7.65
N PRO A 127 -0.54 -6.25 -7.04
CA PRO A 127 -0.70 -4.93 -6.43
C PRO A 127 -1.20 -3.90 -7.44
N THR A 128 -2.18 -3.09 -7.05
CA THR A 128 -2.70 -1.99 -7.87
C THR A 128 -1.87 -0.72 -7.67
N LEU A 129 -1.83 0.15 -8.68
CA LEU A 129 -1.17 1.44 -8.57
C LEU A 129 -1.74 2.29 -7.41
N PRO A 130 -3.07 2.45 -7.24
CA PRO A 130 -3.63 3.11 -6.05
C PRO A 130 -3.17 2.47 -4.73
N GLY A 131 -3.10 1.13 -4.69
CA GLY A 131 -2.62 0.39 -3.53
C GLY A 131 -1.16 0.67 -3.18
N MET A 132 -0.30 0.82 -4.20
CA MET A 132 1.10 1.22 -4.02
C MET A 132 1.22 2.64 -3.45
N PHE A 133 0.45 3.60 -3.98
CA PHE A 133 0.42 4.96 -3.44
C PHE A 133 -0.10 5.02 -2.01
N ALA A 134 -1.15 4.26 -1.69
CA ALA A 134 -1.68 4.15 -0.33
C ALA A 134 -0.60 3.62 0.64
N SER A 135 0.18 2.63 0.19
CA SER A 135 1.29 2.06 0.96
C SER A 135 2.42 3.06 1.17
N LEU A 136 2.81 3.80 0.12
CA LEU A 136 3.80 4.86 0.21
C LEU A 136 3.40 5.91 1.25
N VAL A 137 2.16 6.43 1.19
CA VAL A 137 1.68 7.46 2.13
C VAL A 137 1.62 6.92 3.55
N ARG A 138 1.19 5.66 3.74
CA ARG A 138 1.18 5.02 5.06
C ARG A 138 2.59 4.89 5.62
N ASP A 139 3.52 4.36 4.83
CA ASP A 139 4.89 4.13 5.27
C ASP A 139 5.58 5.46 5.57
N LEU A 140 5.27 6.49 4.78
CA LEU A 140 5.69 7.86 5.05
C LEU A 140 5.18 8.38 6.39
N ARG A 141 3.90 8.18 6.75
CA ARG A 141 3.39 8.48 8.10
C ARG A 141 4.18 7.73 9.18
N GLY A 142 4.48 6.46 8.93
CA GLY A 142 5.24 5.62 9.86
C GLY A 142 6.63 6.18 10.13
N VAL A 143 7.31 6.62 9.07
CA VAL A 143 8.63 7.25 9.13
C VAL A 143 8.56 8.62 9.81
N THR A 144 7.67 9.50 9.36
CA THR A 144 7.60 10.88 9.88
C THR A 144 7.15 10.93 11.34
N SER A 145 6.32 9.99 11.79
CA SER A 145 5.91 9.91 13.20
C SER A 145 7.04 9.59 14.20
N GLN A 146 8.22 9.17 13.73
CA GLN A 146 9.39 8.96 14.58
C GLN A 146 10.13 10.27 14.92
N ASP A 147 9.83 11.38 14.24
CA ASP A 147 10.43 12.68 14.46
C ASP A 147 9.34 13.74 14.67
N ALA A 148 9.39 14.47 15.79
CA ALA A 148 8.32 15.40 16.15
C ALA A 148 8.12 16.53 15.12
N HIS A 149 9.19 16.97 14.45
CA HIS A 149 9.10 18.01 13.42
C HIS A 149 8.49 17.45 12.14
N LEU A 150 8.95 16.27 11.68
CA LEU A 150 8.38 15.61 10.50
C LEU A 150 6.92 15.22 10.70
N ASP A 151 6.55 14.72 11.88
CA ASP A 151 5.17 14.38 12.23
C ASP A 151 4.25 15.62 12.14
N SER A 152 4.71 16.77 12.65
CA SER A 152 3.98 18.03 12.54
C SER A 152 3.76 18.43 11.07
N LEU A 153 4.80 18.36 10.24
CA LEU A 153 4.71 18.71 8.81
C LEU A 153 3.80 17.75 8.04
N MET A 154 3.85 16.45 8.35
CA MET A 154 2.96 15.46 7.76
C MET A 154 1.50 15.77 8.09
N LYS A 155 1.19 16.05 9.36
CA LYS A 155 -0.16 16.43 9.80
C LYS A 155 -0.63 17.75 9.17
N GLU A 156 0.25 18.74 9.03
CA GLU A 156 -0.06 19.99 8.35
C GLU A 156 -0.44 19.79 6.88
N PHE A 157 0.30 18.95 6.16
CA PHE A 157 -0.02 18.58 4.78
C PHE A 157 -1.38 17.88 4.69
N GLU A 158 -1.66 16.91 5.56
CA GLU A 158 -2.94 16.22 5.59
C GLU A 158 -4.12 17.10 5.99
N ASN A 159 -3.90 18.04 6.92
CA ASN A 159 -4.88 19.06 7.26
C ASN A 159 -5.19 19.93 6.03
N ALA A 160 -4.16 20.36 5.28
CA ALA A 160 -4.34 21.17 4.09
C ALA A 160 -5.12 20.43 2.97
N ILE A 161 -4.90 19.12 2.80
CA ILE A 161 -5.74 18.29 1.92
C ILE A 161 -7.20 18.28 2.40
N ARG A 162 -7.41 18.10 3.71
CA ARG A 162 -8.77 18.04 4.28
C ARG A 162 -9.52 19.37 4.15
N ASP A 163 -8.82 20.49 4.28
CA ASP A 163 -9.40 21.83 4.10
C ASP A 163 -9.99 22.03 2.69
N LEU A 164 -9.40 21.39 1.67
CA LEU A 164 -9.90 21.48 0.29
C LEU A 164 -11.31 20.90 0.12
N ARG A 165 -11.77 20.03 1.03
CA ARG A 165 -13.16 19.56 1.03
C ARG A 165 -14.15 20.72 1.25
N ILE A 166 -13.76 21.71 2.04
CA ILE A 166 -14.61 22.84 2.44
C ILE A 166 -14.42 24.00 1.45
N ASP A 167 -13.17 24.28 1.08
CA ASP A 167 -12.82 25.39 0.20
C ASP A 167 -11.71 25.01 -0.78
N CYS A 168 -12.07 24.96 -2.07
CA CYS A 168 -11.16 24.70 -3.18
C CYS A 168 -10.57 25.98 -3.80
N SER A 169 -10.55 27.10 -3.06
CA SER A 169 -9.98 28.36 -3.55
C SER A 169 -8.51 28.23 -3.96
N ASP A 170 -8.08 29.07 -4.89
CA ASP A 170 -6.68 29.15 -5.35
C ASP A 170 -5.69 29.27 -4.17
N GLY A 171 -6.03 30.05 -3.14
CA GLY A 171 -5.21 30.18 -1.92
C GLY A 171 -5.08 28.89 -1.11
N ARG A 172 -6.16 28.11 -0.97
CA ARG A 172 -6.12 26.82 -0.27
C ARG A 172 -5.36 25.76 -1.05
N ILE A 173 -5.52 25.73 -2.37
CA ILE A 173 -4.74 24.83 -3.23
C ILE A 173 -3.23 25.15 -3.13
N LYS A 174 -2.86 26.43 -3.23
CA LYS A 174 -1.47 26.87 -3.04
C LYS A 174 -0.89 26.45 -1.70
N THR A 175 -1.68 26.61 -0.63
CA THR A 175 -1.30 26.18 0.72
C THR A 175 -1.05 24.67 0.78
N CYS A 176 -1.91 23.86 0.17
CA CYS A 176 -1.72 22.41 0.12
C CYS A 176 -0.39 22.01 -0.55
N ILE A 177 -0.10 22.61 -1.72
CA ILE A 177 1.17 22.39 -2.43
C ILE A 177 2.35 22.85 -1.58
N GLN A 178 2.26 24.02 -0.95
CA GLN A 178 3.30 24.56 -0.08
C GLN A 178 3.63 23.60 1.07
N LYS A 179 2.60 23.07 1.76
CA LYS A 179 2.79 22.14 2.88
C LYS A 179 3.46 20.84 2.44
N GLN A 180 3.13 20.33 1.26
CA GLN A 180 3.80 19.16 0.70
C GLN A 180 5.28 19.42 0.41
N VAL A 181 5.63 20.55 -0.20
CA VAL A 181 7.03 20.90 -0.49
C VAL A 181 7.84 21.05 0.80
N ASN A 182 7.26 21.70 1.82
CA ASN A 182 7.91 21.83 3.12
C ASN A 182 8.19 20.45 3.76
N LEU A 183 7.23 19.53 3.67
CA LEU A 183 7.42 18.16 4.12
C LEU A 183 8.56 17.46 3.36
N LEU A 184 8.59 17.56 2.02
CA LEU A 184 9.66 16.96 1.21
C LEU A 184 11.04 17.53 1.51
N GLU A 185 11.14 18.84 1.74
CA GLU A 185 12.39 19.47 2.19
C GLU A 185 12.85 18.89 3.52
N ALA A 186 11.95 18.78 4.49
CA ALA A 186 12.29 18.25 5.81
C ALA A 186 12.71 16.77 5.75
N ILE A 187 12.00 15.95 4.96
CA ILE A 187 12.39 14.55 4.70
C ILE A 187 13.78 14.49 4.06
N GLY A 188 14.03 15.30 3.04
CA GLY A 188 15.32 15.29 2.36
C GLY A 188 16.47 15.76 3.25
N ARG A 189 16.23 16.68 4.20
CA ARG A 189 17.24 17.16 5.16
C ARG A 189 17.70 16.11 6.15
N VAL A 190 16.87 15.11 6.46
CA VAL A 190 17.26 14.02 7.36
C VAL A 190 18.06 12.93 6.63
N PHE A 191 18.20 13.03 5.30
CA PHE A 191 18.99 12.08 4.53
C PHE A 191 20.49 12.18 4.91
N PRO A 192 21.20 11.05 5.12
CA PRO A 192 22.60 11.07 5.52
C PRO A 192 23.50 11.88 4.55
N GLY A 193 24.27 12.82 5.10
CA GLY A 193 25.23 13.64 4.34
C GLY A 193 24.65 14.89 3.68
N VAL A 194 23.34 15.13 3.79
CA VAL A 194 22.70 16.35 3.30
C VAL A 194 22.94 17.52 4.25
N THR A 195 23.38 18.65 3.70
CA THR A 195 23.57 19.93 4.40
C THR A 195 22.75 21.07 3.78
N GLY A 196 22.19 20.85 2.59
CA GLY A 196 21.34 21.81 1.90
C GLY A 196 20.02 22.05 2.63
N THR A 197 19.56 23.31 2.64
CA THR A 197 18.31 23.69 3.29
C THR A 197 17.13 23.78 2.32
N THR A 198 17.36 23.83 1.01
CA THR A 198 16.31 23.91 -0.01
C THR A 198 16.17 22.59 -0.74
N LEU A 199 14.96 22.25 -1.21
CA LEU A 199 14.74 21.00 -1.96
C LEU A 199 15.69 20.90 -3.16
N GLY A 200 15.91 22.01 -3.85
CA GLY A 200 16.84 22.07 -4.98
C GLY A 200 18.29 21.69 -4.61
N ALA A 201 18.81 22.19 -3.49
CA ALA A 201 20.16 21.88 -3.02
C ALA A 201 20.26 20.44 -2.47
N ILE A 202 19.21 19.98 -1.79
CA ILE A 202 19.10 18.60 -1.31
C ILE A 202 19.18 17.62 -2.49
N CYS A 203 18.49 17.90 -3.59
CA CYS A 203 18.52 17.06 -4.79
C CYS A 203 19.93 16.88 -5.37
N ASP A 204 20.82 17.86 -5.20
CA ASP A 204 22.22 17.78 -5.65
C ASP A 204 23.13 16.98 -4.70
N GLN A 205 22.64 16.66 -3.50
CA GLN A 205 23.39 15.95 -2.45
C GLN A 205 22.88 14.51 -2.24
N VAL A 206 21.60 14.26 -2.52
CA VAL A 206 21.01 12.93 -2.44
C VAL A 206 21.51 12.06 -3.61
N GLY A 207 22.11 10.91 -3.29
CA GLY A 207 22.75 10.01 -4.26
C GLY A 207 21.89 8.86 -4.81
N THR A 208 20.57 8.94 -4.67
CA THR A 208 19.63 7.83 -4.96
C THR A 208 18.97 7.93 -6.34
N TRP A 209 19.23 9.00 -7.10
CA TRP A 209 18.60 9.24 -8.40
C TRP A 209 19.03 8.18 -9.43
N PRO A 210 18.09 7.51 -10.12
CA PRO A 210 18.46 6.55 -11.16
C PRO A 210 18.85 7.24 -12.47
N HIS A 211 18.55 8.53 -12.63
CA HIS A 211 18.95 9.33 -13.79
C HIS A 211 18.88 10.84 -13.49
N ASP A 212 19.82 11.62 -14.04
CA ASP A 212 19.89 13.07 -13.81
C ASP A 212 18.63 13.84 -14.23
N LYS A 213 17.90 13.36 -15.25
CA LYS A 213 16.65 14.00 -15.67
C LYS A 213 15.53 13.92 -14.63
N LEU A 214 15.52 12.90 -13.77
CA LEU A 214 14.56 12.83 -12.67
C LEU A 214 14.92 13.84 -11.57
N LYS A 215 16.22 13.98 -11.28
CA LYS A 215 16.74 15.05 -10.40
C LYS A 215 16.38 16.44 -10.94
N VAL A 216 16.56 16.69 -12.23
CA VAL A 216 16.17 17.96 -12.85
C VAL A 216 14.65 18.18 -12.78
N ALA A 217 13.85 17.15 -13.04
CA ALA A 217 12.38 17.28 -13.02
C ALA A 217 11.84 17.72 -11.66
N ILE A 218 12.32 17.16 -10.53
CA ILE A 218 11.89 17.62 -9.21
C ILE A 218 12.39 19.04 -8.90
N LYS A 219 13.59 19.42 -9.38
CA LYS A 219 14.12 20.78 -9.24
C LYS A 219 13.28 21.79 -10.02
N ASP A 220 12.81 21.43 -11.21
CA ASP A 220 11.92 22.29 -12.01
C ASP A 220 10.53 22.43 -11.35
N LEU A 221 9.98 21.34 -10.79
CA LEU A 221 8.75 21.41 -9.99
C LEU A 221 8.92 22.27 -8.73
N TYR A 222 10.06 22.15 -8.06
CA TYR A 222 10.40 23.01 -6.94
C TYR A 222 10.54 24.48 -7.37
N GLY A 223 11.18 24.75 -8.52
CA GLY A 223 11.27 26.07 -9.13
C GLY A 223 9.89 26.68 -9.40
N PHE A 224 8.96 25.90 -9.96
CA PHE A 224 7.56 26.31 -10.11
C PHE A 224 6.94 26.77 -8.77
N THR A 225 7.17 26.05 -7.68
CA THR A 225 6.62 26.42 -6.36
C THR A 225 7.25 27.69 -5.77
N CYS A 226 8.44 28.06 -6.23
CA CYS A 226 9.12 29.30 -5.84
C CYS A 226 8.68 30.49 -6.71
N ASP A 227 8.51 30.26 -8.01
CA ASP A 227 8.21 31.29 -8.99
C ASP A 227 6.72 31.62 -9.09
N TYR A 228 5.83 30.64 -8.89
CA TYR A 228 4.39 30.88 -8.97
C TYR A 228 3.91 31.71 -7.76
N PRO A 229 3.16 32.81 -7.97
CA PRO A 229 2.77 33.73 -6.91
C PRO A 229 1.95 33.08 -5.79
N GLY A 230 2.44 33.22 -4.56
CA GLY A 230 1.71 32.85 -3.35
C GLY A 230 1.70 31.36 -3.02
N ILE A 231 2.53 30.51 -3.66
CA ILE A 231 2.76 29.14 -3.18
C ILE A 231 3.75 29.18 -2.01
N ARG A 232 5.02 29.55 -2.23
CA ARG A 232 6.01 29.64 -1.15
C ARG A 232 6.31 31.07 -0.71
N HIS A 233 6.47 31.96 -1.67
CA HIS A 233 6.82 33.38 -1.47
C HIS A 233 5.97 34.25 -2.40
N GLY A 234 6.25 35.56 -2.47
CA GLY A 234 5.53 36.49 -3.35
C GLY A 234 5.54 36.06 -4.83
N GLY A 235 6.57 35.31 -5.26
CA GLY A 235 6.73 34.79 -6.62
C GLY A 235 6.91 35.89 -7.66
N THR A 236 6.79 35.53 -8.94
CA THR A 236 6.86 36.42 -10.09
C THR A 236 5.51 36.41 -10.81
N PRO A 237 4.64 37.44 -10.64
CA PRO A 237 3.30 37.47 -11.23
C PRO A 237 3.27 37.20 -12.74
N ALA A 238 4.29 37.64 -13.48
CA ALA A 238 4.41 37.42 -14.92
C ALA A 238 4.61 35.94 -15.32
N ASN A 239 5.07 35.09 -14.40
CA ASN A 239 5.28 33.66 -14.65
C ASN A 239 3.99 32.84 -14.50
N ALA A 240 2.92 33.42 -13.95
CA ALA A 240 1.63 32.74 -13.82
C ALA A 240 0.84 32.80 -15.13
N LEU A 241 0.72 31.66 -15.83
CA LEU A 241 -0.03 31.57 -17.08
C LEU A 241 -1.56 31.58 -16.88
N ARG A 242 -2.02 31.06 -15.76
CA ARG A 242 -3.43 31.03 -15.31
C ARG A 242 -3.48 30.75 -13.81
N ALA A 243 -4.64 30.94 -13.19
CA ALA A 243 -4.90 30.51 -11.82
C ALA A 243 -4.74 28.99 -11.64
N ILE A 244 -4.37 28.56 -10.43
CA ILE A 244 -4.24 27.14 -10.09
C ILE A 244 -5.61 26.55 -9.80
N GLU A 245 -5.83 25.35 -10.31
CA GLU A 245 -7.10 24.62 -10.18
C GLU A 245 -6.86 23.25 -9.53
N MET A 246 -7.95 22.57 -9.16
CA MET A 246 -7.89 21.28 -8.49
C MET A 246 -7.10 20.22 -9.28
N ARG A 247 -7.15 20.24 -10.62
CA ARG A 247 -6.35 19.35 -11.46
C ARG A 247 -4.84 19.51 -11.26
N ASP A 248 -4.38 20.73 -11.01
CA ASP A 248 -2.95 21.02 -10.78
C ASP A 248 -2.54 20.52 -9.40
N MET A 249 -3.41 20.72 -8.40
CA MET A 249 -3.23 20.17 -7.05
C MET A 249 -3.01 18.66 -7.11
N ILE A 250 -3.89 17.94 -7.81
CA ILE A 250 -3.82 16.48 -7.96
C ILE A 250 -2.52 16.08 -8.66
N ALA A 251 -2.20 16.70 -9.80
CA ALA A 251 -1.02 16.36 -10.59
C ALA A 251 0.29 16.62 -9.81
N ILE A 252 0.43 17.81 -9.22
CA ILE A 252 1.60 18.18 -8.42
C ILE A 252 1.72 17.27 -7.21
N SER A 253 0.62 16.98 -6.52
CA SER A 253 0.66 16.12 -5.34
C SER A 253 1.11 14.70 -5.64
N ILE A 254 0.62 14.12 -6.74
CA ILE A 254 1.04 12.78 -7.20
C ILE A 254 2.51 12.77 -7.59
N LEU A 255 2.97 13.76 -8.36
CA LEU A 255 4.37 13.86 -8.80
C LEU A 255 5.31 14.00 -7.60
N LEU A 256 5.03 14.95 -6.70
CA LEU A 256 5.82 15.21 -5.50
C LEU A 256 5.84 13.99 -4.57
N ALA A 257 4.70 13.34 -4.34
CA ALA A 257 4.67 12.09 -3.57
C ALA A 257 5.52 11.01 -4.25
N GLY A 258 5.45 10.88 -5.57
CA GLY A 258 6.23 9.92 -6.37
C GLY A 258 7.74 10.11 -6.29
N PHE A 259 8.24 11.30 -5.91
CA PHE A 259 9.67 11.54 -5.69
C PHE A 259 10.15 11.19 -4.27
N THR A 260 9.25 11.01 -3.32
CA THR A 260 9.59 10.71 -1.91
C THR A 260 10.54 9.51 -1.76
N PRO A 261 10.40 8.39 -2.50
CA PRO A 261 11.31 7.25 -2.41
C PRO A 261 12.78 7.57 -2.73
N TYR A 262 13.07 8.66 -3.44
CA TYR A 262 14.44 9.10 -3.68
C TYR A 262 14.97 9.95 -2.52
N LEU A 263 14.10 10.64 -1.78
CA LEU A 263 14.50 11.63 -0.77
C LEU A 263 14.72 11.05 0.63
N THR A 264 14.46 9.75 0.83
CA THR A 264 14.68 9.06 2.11
C THR A 264 15.10 7.61 1.88
N ASP A 265 16.01 7.13 2.71
CA ASP A 265 16.45 5.73 2.79
C ASP A 265 15.60 4.88 3.75
N GLN A 266 14.61 5.49 4.43
CA GLN A 266 13.79 4.83 5.43
C GLN A 266 12.56 4.11 4.84
N LEU A 267 12.31 4.26 3.54
CA LEU A 267 11.22 3.60 2.83
C LEU A 267 11.70 2.32 2.14
N ASN A 268 10.95 1.22 2.30
CA ASN A 268 11.26 -0.05 1.66
C ASN A 268 10.37 -0.28 0.42
N ALA A 269 10.96 -0.22 -0.77
CA ALA A 269 10.25 -0.41 -2.03
C ALA A 269 9.64 -1.81 -2.20
N ASP A 270 10.30 -2.86 -1.69
CA ASP A 270 9.76 -4.23 -1.74
C ASP A 270 8.50 -4.34 -0.88
N SER A 271 8.52 -3.78 0.34
CA SER A 271 7.34 -3.73 1.20
C SER A 271 6.20 -2.89 0.62
N MET A 272 6.52 -1.77 -0.03
CA MET A 272 5.53 -0.93 -0.70
C MET A 272 4.89 -1.65 -1.89
N TYR A 273 5.63 -2.50 -2.62
CA TYR A 273 5.09 -3.26 -3.74
C TYR A 273 4.35 -4.52 -3.25
N ARG A 274 4.98 -5.33 -2.41
CA ARG A 274 4.52 -6.68 -2.03
C ARG A 274 3.70 -6.77 -0.74
N GLY A 275 3.54 -5.67 0.00
CA GLY A 275 3.00 -5.72 1.36
C GLY A 275 4.08 -6.04 2.40
N ARG A 276 3.78 -5.78 3.68
CA ARG A 276 4.67 -6.07 4.82
C ARG A 276 4.35 -7.43 5.43
#